data_AF-A0A0D1ZGB8-F1
#
_entry.id   AF-A0A0D1ZGB8-F1
#
_cell.length_a   1.000
_cell.length_b   1.000
_cell.length_c   1.000
_cell.angle_alpha   90.00
_cell.angle_beta   90.00
_cell.angle_gamma   90.00
#
_symmetry.space_group_name_H-M   'P 1'
#
loop_
_entity.id
_entity.type
_entity.pdbx_description
1 polymer ?
#
loop_
_entity_poly.entity_id
_entity_poly.type
_entity_poly.pdbx_seq_one_letter_code
_entity_poly.pdbx_strand_id
1 'polypeptide(L)'
;MASAGSPISPTKPKSQVYDGACHCGNIQFSVKISPPVEDGPVTSCNCSICNINGYLMVYPLETNITWHKGLDSMTHYAFGPKRVVHSFCPVCGTSIGGKSNDPNFFADNRAVNVSVFPLSLLFGSAAAAAAERSDST
;
A
#
# COMPACT_ATOMS: atom_id res chain seq x y z
N MET A 1 6.18 20.64 -48.73
CA MET A 1 5.73 19.34 -48.19
C MET A 1 5.97 19.38 -46.69
N ALA A 2 4.91 19.31 -45.88
CA ALA A 2 4.99 19.51 -44.44
C ALA A 2 5.71 18.33 -43.77
N SER A 3 6.68 18.64 -42.91
CA SER A 3 7.35 17.67 -42.05
C SER A 3 6.35 17.21 -40.98
N ALA A 4 5.99 15.94 -41.00
CA ALA A 4 5.17 15.33 -39.96
C ALA A 4 6.00 15.25 -38.67
N GLY A 5 5.49 15.89 -37.60
CA GLY A 5 6.09 15.85 -36.27
C GLY A 5 6.21 14.40 -35.76
N SER A 6 7.30 14.14 -35.05
CA SER A 6 7.57 12.85 -34.40
C SER A 6 6.45 12.45 -33.42
N PRO A 7 6.11 11.15 -33.34
CA PRO A 7 5.10 10.65 -32.41
C PRO A 7 5.56 10.83 -30.96
N ILE A 8 4.61 11.22 -30.10
CA ILE A 8 4.76 11.46 -28.67
C ILE A 8 5.44 10.25 -28.02
N SER A 9 6.60 10.47 -27.40
CA SER A 9 7.31 9.47 -26.60
C SER A 9 6.46 9.13 -25.36
N PRO A 10 6.29 7.85 -24.98
CA PRO A 10 5.58 7.49 -23.76
C PRO A 10 6.45 7.92 -22.57
N THR A 11 6.15 9.10 -22.01
CA THR A 11 6.80 9.59 -20.78
C THR A 11 6.61 8.53 -19.70
N LYS A 12 7.72 8.02 -19.17
CA LYS A 12 7.73 7.06 -18.05
C LYS A 12 6.75 7.54 -16.96
N PRO A 13 5.84 6.68 -16.47
CA PRO A 13 4.90 7.12 -15.45
C PRO A 13 5.67 7.64 -14.24
N LYS A 14 5.20 8.76 -13.67
CA LYS A 14 5.77 9.34 -12.46
C LYS A 14 5.76 8.29 -11.35
N SER A 15 6.65 8.44 -10.37
CA SER A 15 6.70 7.56 -9.20
C SER A 15 6.99 8.36 -7.95
N GLN A 16 6.39 7.95 -6.83
CA GLN A 16 6.54 8.57 -5.53
C GLN A 16 6.94 7.50 -4.51
N VAL A 17 7.74 7.89 -3.51
CA VAL A 17 8.04 7.04 -2.34
C VAL A 17 7.14 7.48 -1.20
N TYR A 18 6.55 6.51 -0.53
CA TYR A 18 5.69 6.69 0.63
C TYR A 18 6.28 5.96 1.82
N ASP A 19 6.38 6.64 2.95
CA ASP A 19 6.64 5.98 4.23
C ASP A 19 5.32 5.42 4.76
N GLY A 20 5.35 4.19 5.26
CA GLY A 20 4.20 3.49 5.80
C GLY A 20 4.49 2.96 7.20
N ALA A 21 3.49 3.01 8.06
CA ALA A 21 3.58 2.47 9.41
C ALA A 21 2.24 1.91 9.90
N CYS A 22 2.28 0.91 10.79
CA CYS A 22 1.10 0.62 11.60
C CYS A 22 0.87 1.73 12.63
N HIS A 23 -0.33 1.79 13.22
CA HIS A 23 -0.69 2.82 14.21
C HIS A 23 0.32 2.92 15.38
N CYS A 24 0.75 1.79 15.96
CA CYS A 24 1.71 1.81 17.08
C CYS A 24 3.19 1.97 16.65
N GLY A 25 3.47 2.12 15.36
CA GLY A 25 4.85 2.23 14.83
C GLY A 25 5.71 0.97 14.99
N ASN A 26 5.14 -0.19 15.37
CA ASN A 26 5.90 -1.43 15.47
C ASN A 26 6.30 -2.02 14.09
N ILE A 27 5.50 -1.74 13.06
CA ILE A 27 5.79 -2.03 11.65
C ILE A 27 6.06 -0.69 10.96
N GLN A 28 7.20 -0.57 10.28
CA GLN A 28 7.59 0.62 9.52
C GLN A 28 8.31 0.21 8.23
N PHE A 29 7.98 0.86 7.12
CA PHE A 29 8.55 0.57 5.80
C PHE A 29 8.47 1.80 4.90
N SER A 30 9.18 1.79 3.79
CA SER A 30 8.96 2.72 2.68
C SER A 30 8.66 1.95 1.40
N VAL A 31 7.86 2.53 0.51
CA VAL A 31 7.45 1.88 -0.72
C VAL A 31 7.42 2.85 -1.89
N LYS A 32 8.01 2.43 -3.01
CA LYS A 32 7.94 3.17 -4.27
C LYS A 32 6.76 2.70 -5.11
N ILE A 33 5.86 3.63 -5.46
CA ILE A 33 4.64 3.35 -6.23
C ILE A 33 4.66 4.19 -7.52
N SER A 34 4.27 3.56 -8.64
CA SER A 34 4.16 4.19 -9.95
C SER A 34 2.91 3.68 -10.67
N PRO A 35 1.97 4.55 -11.09
CA PRO A 35 1.91 5.99 -10.78
C PRO A 35 1.81 6.29 -9.26
N PRO A 36 2.03 7.53 -8.80
CA PRO A 36 1.74 7.93 -7.43
C PRO A 36 0.31 7.53 -7.03
N VAL A 37 0.06 7.26 -5.74
CA VAL A 37 -1.22 6.78 -5.21
C VAL A 37 -2.37 7.74 -5.57
N GLU A 38 -2.12 9.04 -5.57
CA GLU A 38 -3.07 10.11 -5.89
C GLU A 38 -3.49 10.10 -7.37
N ASP A 39 -2.59 9.64 -8.24
CA ASP A 39 -2.78 9.55 -9.69
C ASP A 39 -3.10 8.12 -10.14
N GLY A 40 -3.10 7.15 -9.21
CA GLY A 40 -3.08 5.72 -9.47
C GLY A 40 -4.34 4.99 -9.03
N PRO A 41 -4.54 3.75 -9.51
CA PRO A 41 -5.69 2.96 -9.10
C PRO A 41 -5.53 2.47 -7.66
N VAL A 42 -6.43 2.91 -6.78
CA VAL A 42 -6.65 2.31 -5.46
C VAL A 42 -7.79 1.30 -5.58
N THR A 43 -7.54 0.06 -5.20
CA THR A 43 -8.49 -1.04 -5.38
C THR A 43 -9.32 -1.27 -4.13
N SER A 44 -10.64 -1.19 -4.29
CA SER A 44 -11.64 -1.66 -3.33
C SER A 44 -12.21 -2.99 -3.84
N CYS A 45 -11.67 -4.11 -3.36
CA CYS A 45 -12.13 -5.43 -3.77
C CYS A 45 -13.44 -5.80 -3.03
N ASN A 46 -14.35 -6.49 -3.72
CA ASN A 46 -15.64 -6.92 -3.17
C ASN A 46 -15.58 -8.26 -2.43
N CYS A 47 -14.39 -8.81 -2.17
CA CYS A 47 -14.23 -10.03 -1.41
C CYS A 47 -14.68 -9.84 0.04
N SER A 48 -15.19 -10.89 0.72
CA SER A 48 -15.77 -10.74 2.06
C SER A 48 -14.81 -10.15 3.09
N ILE A 49 -13.56 -10.62 3.15
CA ILE A 49 -12.53 -10.04 4.05
C ILE A 49 -12.19 -8.60 3.68
N CYS A 50 -12.15 -8.29 2.38
CA CYS A 50 -11.82 -6.96 1.86
C CYS A 50 -12.90 -5.96 2.27
N ASN A 51 -14.16 -6.35 2.10
CA ASN A 51 -15.32 -5.55 2.44
C ASN A 51 -15.47 -5.37 3.96
N ILE A 52 -15.36 -6.44 4.75
CA ILE A 52 -15.52 -6.39 6.21
C ILE A 52 -14.43 -5.52 6.85
N ASN A 53 -13.19 -5.61 6.37
CA ASN A 53 -12.07 -4.83 6.93
C ASN A 53 -11.89 -3.46 6.27
N GLY A 54 -12.73 -3.09 5.30
CA GLY A 54 -12.64 -1.80 4.60
C GLY A 54 -11.31 -1.58 3.87
N TYR A 55 -10.75 -2.63 3.27
CA TYR A 55 -9.45 -2.55 2.62
C TYR A 55 -9.47 -1.69 1.35
N LEU A 56 -8.52 -0.76 1.28
CA LEU A 56 -8.17 0.01 0.10
C LEU A 56 -6.70 -0.27 -0.22
N MET A 57 -6.45 -0.95 -1.34
CA MET A 57 -5.14 -1.55 -1.62
C MET A 57 -4.50 -1.01 -2.88
N VAL A 58 -3.19 -0.84 -2.83
CA VAL A 58 -2.31 -0.65 -3.99
C VAL A 58 -1.37 -1.86 -4.13
N TYR A 59 -0.85 -2.11 -5.33
CA TYR A 59 -0.09 -3.34 -5.64
C TYR A 59 1.31 -3.07 -6.21
N PRO A 60 2.22 -2.44 -5.45
CA PRO A 60 3.61 -2.30 -5.86
C PRO A 60 4.29 -3.68 -6.02
N LEU A 61 5.42 -3.68 -6.74
CA LEU A 61 6.34 -4.81 -6.70
C LEU A 61 6.91 -4.96 -5.29
N GLU A 62 7.09 -6.20 -4.82
CA GLU A 62 7.69 -6.49 -3.53
C GLU A 62 9.10 -5.87 -3.43
N THR A 63 9.84 -5.88 -4.53
CA THR A 63 11.19 -5.30 -4.63
C THR A 63 11.22 -3.78 -4.47
N ASN A 64 10.06 -3.10 -4.55
CA ASN A 64 9.94 -1.67 -4.29
C ASN A 64 9.68 -1.34 -2.82
N ILE A 65 9.55 -2.35 -1.94
CA ILE A 65 9.28 -2.17 -0.51
C ILE A 65 10.57 -2.37 0.27
N THR A 66 10.94 -1.36 1.06
CA THR A 66 12.04 -1.45 2.02
C THR A 66 11.46 -1.48 3.42
N TRP A 67 11.65 -2.60 4.12
CA TRP A 67 11.19 -2.77 5.50
C TRP A 67 12.23 -2.21 6.47
N HIS A 68 11.81 -1.29 7.33
CA HIS A 68 12.67 -0.68 8.35
C HIS A 68 12.50 -1.38 9.71
N LYS A 69 11.28 -1.85 9.99
CA LYS A 69 10.94 -2.53 11.24
C LYS A 69 9.76 -3.48 11.07
N GLY A 70 9.84 -4.62 11.75
CA GLY A 70 8.68 -5.46 12.06
C GLY A 70 8.23 -6.45 10.97
N LEU A 71 8.96 -6.59 9.86
CA LEU A 71 8.64 -7.54 8.78
C LEU A 71 8.32 -8.95 9.32
N ASP A 72 9.21 -9.50 10.14
CA ASP A 72 9.07 -10.86 10.68
C ASP A 72 8.14 -10.95 11.90
N SER A 73 7.69 -9.81 12.42
CA SER A 73 6.81 -9.74 13.59
C SER A 73 5.33 -9.62 13.26
N MET A 74 4.97 -9.54 11.97
CA MET A 74 3.57 -9.44 11.55
C MET A 74 2.82 -10.74 11.83
N THR A 75 1.54 -10.61 12.21
CA THR A 75 0.63 -11.74 12.25
C THR A 75 0.07 -12.00 10.86
N HIS A 76 -0.10 -13.27 10.51
CA HIS A 76 -0.58 -13.70 9.21
C HIS A 76 -1.93 -14.41 9.30
N TYR A 77 -2.81 -14.13 8.35
CA TYR A 77 -4.10 -14.80 8.20
C TYR A 77 -4.36 -15.18 6.75
N ALA A 78 -4.74 -16.44 6.53
CA ALA A 78 -5.13 -16.96 5.23
C ALA A 78 -6.37 -17.84 5.40
N PHE A 79 -7.29 -17.76 4.43
CA PHE A 79 -8.57 -18.46 4.45
C PHE A 79 -8.91 -18.99 3.05
N GLY A 80 -9.97 -19.78 2.95
CA GLY A 80 -10.38 -20.40 1.69
C GLY A 80 -9.22 -21.22 1.08
N PRO A 81 -8.89 -21.02 -0.21
CA PRO A 81 -7.76 -21.70 -0.86
C PRO A 81 -6.37 -21.33 -0.29
N LYS A 82 -6.30 -20.40 0.67
CA LYS A 82 -5.06 -19.89 1.26
C LYS A 82 -4.10 -19.26 0.25
N ARG A 83 -4.61 -18.79 -0.89
CA ARG A 83 -3.80 -18.19 -1.98
C ARG A 83 -3.19 -16.85 -1.60
N VAL A 84 -3.87 -16.06 -0.75
CA VAL A 84 -3.39 -14.76 -0.28
C VAL A 84 -3.24 -14.79 1.22
N VAL A 85 -2.07 -14.38 1.69
CA VAL A 85 -1.72 -14.24 3.11
C VAL A 85 -1.85 -12.77 3.48
N HIS A 86 -2.87 -12.44 4.27
CA HIS A 86 -3.06 -11.10 4.84
C HIS A 86 -2.13 -10.93 6.04
N SER A 87 -1.49 -9.78 6.16
CA SER A 87 -0.51 -9.47 7.21
C SER A 87 -0.90 -8.20 7.96
N PHE A 88 -0.86 -8.26 9.29
CA PHE A 88 -1.26 -7.16 10.17
C PHE A 88 -0.38 -7.06 11.41
N CYS A 89 -0.38 -5.88 12.04
CA CYS A 89 0.37 -5.65 13.26
C CYS A 89 -0.23 -6.46 14.42
N PRO A 90 0.55 -7.29 15.13
CA PRO A 90 0.04 -8.05 16.30
C PRO A 90 -0.35 -7.15 17.48
N VAL A 91 0.18 -5.93 17.55
CA VAL A 91 -0.01 -5.03 18.70
C VAL A 91 -1.28 -4.18 18.54
N CYS A 92 -1.46 -3.55 17.39
CA CYS A 92 -2.57 -2.60 17.17
C CYS A 92 -3.59 -3.07 16.12
N GLY A 93 -3.42 -4.27 15.53
CA GLY A 93 -4.35 -4.83 14.55
C GLY A 93 -4.33 -4.16 13.17
N THR A 94 -3.56 -3.09 12.96
CA THR A 94 -3.50 -2.39 11.66
C THR A 94 -3.11 -3.36 10.55
N SER A 95 -3.98 -3.49 9.55
CA SER A 95 -3.69 -4.26 8.34
C SER A 95 -2.64 -3.55 7.50
N ILE A 96 -1.51 -4.22 7.29
CA ILE A 96 -0.43 -3.72 6.43
C ILE A 96 -0.73 -4.06 4.97
N GLY A 97 -1.31 -5.23 4.71
CA GLY A 97 -1.55 -5.67 3.34
C GLY A 97 -1.67 -7.18 3.20
N GLY A 98 -1.34 -7.70 2.02
CA GLY A 98 -1.32 -9.14 1.76
C GLY A 98 -0.45 -9.52 0.58
N LYS A 99 0.00 -10.77 0.55
CA LYS A 99 0.83 -11.31 -0.53
C LYS A 99 0.32 -12.67 -0.97
N SER A 100 0.38 -12.94 -2.27
CA SER A 100 0.09 -14.28 -2.78
C SER A 100 1.18 -15.26 -2.37
N ASN A 101 0.80 -16.48 -2.00
CA ASN A 101 1.73 -17.61 -1.85
C ASN A 101 1.73 -18.53 -3.09
N ASP A 102 0.95 -18.20 -4.11
CA ASP A 102 0.89 -18.92 -5.37
C ASP A 102 1.79 -18.21 -6.41
N PRO A 103 2.85 -18.88 -6.91
CA PRO A 103 3.79 -18.28 -7.85
C PRO A 103 3.14 -17.88 -9.18
N ASN A 104 1.96 -18.43 -9.50
CA ASN A 104 1.24 -18.13 -10.73
C ASN A 104 0.17 -17.04 -10.55
N PHE A 105 0.08 -16.43 -9.36
CA PHE A 105 -0.94 -15.43 -9.05
C PHE A 105 -0.30 -14.21 -8.37
N PHE A 106 0.03 -13.18 -9.16
CA PHE A 106 0.59 -11.91 -8.66
C PHE A 106 1.78 -12.08 -7.69
N ALA A 107 2.67 -13.03 -7.96
CA ALA A 107 3.73 -13.43 -7.04
C ALA A 107 4.75 -12.32 -6.73
N ASP A 108 4.99 -11.44 -7.71
CA ASP A 108 5.95 -10.34 -7.58
C ASP A 108 5.35 -9.11 -6.89
N ASN A 109 4.02 -9.07 -6.70
CA ASN A 109 3.33 -7.94 -6.09
C ASN A 109 2.99 -8.22 -4.63
N ARG A 110 2.94 -7.14 -3.85
CA ARG A 110 2.31 -7.13 -2.52
C ARG A 110 1.19 -6.12 -2.52
N ALA A 111 0.02 -6.52 -2.04
CA ALA A 111 -1.04 -5.59 -1.69
C ALA A 111 -0.60 -4.80 -0.45
N VAL A 112 -0.66 -3.47 -0.51
CA VAL A 112 -0.37 -2.56 0.60
C VAL A 112 -1.62 -1.73 0.87
N ASN A 113 -2.04 -1.69 2.13
CA ASN A 113 -3.22 -0.92 2.54
C ASN A 113 -2.87 0.58 2.55
N VAL A 114 -3.58 1.41 1.80
CA VAL A 114 -3.28 2.85 1.70
C VAL A 114 -3.43 3.59 3.03
N SER A 115 -4.22 3.05 3.96
CA SER A 115 -4.43 3.65 5.28
C SER A 115 -3.19 3.60 6.20
N VAL A 116 -2.12 2.91 5.80
CA VAL A 116 -0.85 2.89 6.55
C VAL A 116 0.09 4.01 6.15
N PHE A 117 -0.25 4.79 5.12
CA PHE A 117 0.51 5.97 4.73
C PHE A 117 0.06 7.20 5.53
N PRO A 118 0.91 8.24 5.66
CA PRO A 118 0.59 9.47 6.37
C PRO A 118 -0.76 10.07 5.96
N LEU A 119 -1.49 10.57 6.95
CA LEU A 119 -2.77 11.26 6.75
C LEU A 119 -2.65 12.47 5.82
N SER A 120 -1.46 13.05 5.68
CA SER A 120 -1.21 14.17 4.76
C SER A 120 -1.45 13.80 3.30
N LEU A 121 -1.33 12.53 2.96
CA LEU A 121 -1.62 11.99 1.62
C LEU A 121 -3.12 11.79 1.41
N LEU A 122 -3.86 11.51 2.48
CA LEU A 122 -5.30 11.21 2.41
C LEU A 122 -6.17 12.46 2.58
N PHE A 123 -5.76 13.40 3.41
CA PHE A 123 -6.57 14.55 3.84
C PHE A 123 -5.88 15.91 3.62
N GLY A 124 -4.66 15.93 3.08
CA GLY A 124 -3.83 17.13 2.99
C GLY A 124 -3.21 17.54 4.34
N SER A 125 -2.14 18.34 4.29
CA SER A 125 -1.29 18.60 5.48
C SER A 125 -2.03 19.25 6.65
N ALA A 126 -3.03 20.10 6.39
CA ALA A 126 -3.76 20.81 7.45
C ALA A 126 -4.67 19.87 8.26
N ALA A 127 -5.37 18.94 7.60
CA ALA A 127 -6.24 17.97 8.25
C ALA A 127 -5.43 16.85 8.93
N ALA A 128 -4.30 16.46 8.36
CA ALA A 128 -3.38 15.50 8.96
C ALA A 128 -2.83 15.96 10.32
N ALA A 129 -2.36 17.21 10.38
CA ALA A 129 -1.82 17.78 11.62
C ALA A 129 -2.85 17.89 12.76
N ALA A 130 -4.15 17.94 12.44
CA ALA A 130 -5.21 17.95 13.43
C ALA A 130 -5.43 16.56 14.05
N ALA A 131 -5.33 15.50 13.25
CA ALA A 131 -5.50 14.12 13.69
C ALA A 131 -4.28 13.58 14.46
N GLU A 132 -3.06 13.98 14.08
CA GLU A 132 -1.83 13.56 14.80
C GLU A 132 -1.79 14.11 16.24
N ARG A 133 -2.44 15.25 16.50
CA ARG A 133 -2.54 15.83 17.85
C ARG A 133 -3.41 15.01 18.80
N SER A 134 -4.39 14.25 18.30
CA SER A 134 -5.28 13.46 19.17
C SER A 134 -4.70 12.12 19.63
N ASP A 135 -3.64 11.62 18.98
CA ASP A 135 -3.01 10.32 19.30
C ASP A 135 -1.83 10.45 20.29
N SER A 136 -1.56 11.65 20.80
CA SER A 136 -0.41 11.93 21.69
C SER A 136 -0.74 11.88 23.19
N THR A 137 -1.82 11.21 23.59
CA THR A 137 -2.19 10.99 25.00
C THR A 137 -1.62 9.71 25.59
#